data_AF-A0AAN9JSA6-F1
#
_entry.id   AF-A0AAN9JSA6-F1
#
_cell.length_a   1.000
_cell.length_b   1.000
_cell.length_c   1.000
_cell.angle_alpha   90.00
_cell.angle_beta   90.00
_cell.angle_gamma   90.00
#
_symmetry.space_group_name_H-M   'P 1'
#
loop_
_entity.id
_entity.type
_entity.pdbx_description
1 polymer ?
#
loop_
_entity_poly.entity_id
_entity_poly.type
_entity_poly.pdbx_seq_one_letter_code
_entity_poly.pdbx_strand_id
1 'polypeptide(L)'
;MDLALKANKPPKDYENFETYYHVDDPHKVKIPKMRFLFADGLVLEVPHIGVIFAVNSTVVCLPFQVTPPEGGDQVLFENSQQKTLEIVYDVAAGKFGFGYDGCK
;
A
#
# COMPACT_ATOMS: atom_id res chain seq x y z
N MET A 1 -16.19 -11.44 -15.81
CA MET A 1 -15.85 -12.43 -14.77
C MET A 1 -15.32 -11.64 -13.59
N ASP A 2 -16.21 -11.31 -12.66
CA ASP A 2 -15.82 -10.71 -11.40
C ASP A 2 -15.11 -11.79 -10.58
N LEU A 3 -13.78 -11.66 -10.47
CA LEU A 3 -13.06 -12.35 -9.42
C LEU A 3 -13.43 -11.66 -8.12
N ALA A 4 -14.50 -12.16 -7.50
CA ALA A 4 -14.82 -11.83 -6.13
C ALA A 4 -13.64 -12.25 -5.26
N LEU A 5 -12.89 -11.25 -4.83
CA LEU A 5 -11.87 -11.28 -3.80
C LEU A 5 -12.41 -12.04 -2.57
N LYS A 6 -12.09 -13.33 -2.42
CA LYS A 6 -12.51 -14.14 -1.26
C LYS A 6 -11.57 -13.88 -0.09
N ALA A 7 -12.12 -13.34 1.00
CA ALA A 7 -11.41 -13.26 2.27
C ALA A 7 -11.09 -14.68 2.76
N ASN A 8 -9.80 -14.97 2.98
CA ASN A 8 -9.31 -16.26 3.48
C ASN A 8 -8.42 -16.04 4.70
N LYS A 9 -8.26 -17.09 5.52
CA LYS A 9 -7.38 -17.04 6.69
C LYS A 9 -5.92 -16.88 6.23
N PRO A 10 -5.13 -15.95 6.81
CA PRO A 10 -3.71 -15.81 6.51
C PRO A 10 -2.93 -17.12 6.63
N PRO A 11 -1.86 -17.31 5.84
CA PRO A 11 -0.76 -18.17 6.27
C PRO A 11 -0.20 -17.66 7.62
N LYS A 12 0.19 -18.59 8.49
CA LYS A 12 0.55 -18.33 9.90
C LYS A 12 1.64 -17.26 10.09
N ASP A 13 2.52 -17.08 9.10
CA ASP A 13 3.61 -16.10 9.16
C ASP A 13 3.19 -14.67 8.81
N TYR A 14 1.92 -14.45 8.42
CA TYR A 14 1.43 -13.16 7.95
C TYR A 14 0.25 -12.62 8.74
N GLU A 15 -0.15 -13.24 9.86
CA GLU A 15 -1.35 -12.94 10.67
C GLU A 15 -1.62 -11.46 10.98
N ASN A 16 -0.61 -10.58 10.87
CA ASN A 16 -0.71 -9.14 11.05
C ASN A 16 -1.46 -8.39 9.94
N PHE A 17 -1.58 -8.94 8.73
CA PHE A 17 -2.46 -8.33 7.71
C PHE A 17 -3.90 -8.81 7.94
N GLU A 18 -4.89 -7.96 7.71
CA GLU A 18 -6.29 -8.33 7.94
C GLU A 18 -7.01 -8.83 6.68
N THR A 19 -6.47 -8.53 5.49
CA THR A 19 -7.15 -8.80 4.20
C THR A 19 -6.24 -9.49 3.19
N TYR A 20 -6.67 -10.69 2.75
CA TYR A 20 -5.93 -11.58 1.84
C TYR A 20 -6.79 -12.06 0.69
N TYR A 21 -6.14 -12.30 -0.44
CA TYR A 21 -6.76 -12.81 -1.65
C TYR A 21 -5.91 -13.89 -2.30
N HIS A 22 -6.57 -14.94 -2.77
CA HIS A 22 -5.96 -15.92 -3.67
C HIS A 22 -6.02 -15.43 -5.11
N VAL A 23 -4.91 -15.59 -5.82
CA VAL A 23 -4.71 -15.17 -7.20
C VAL A 23 -4.41 -16.40 -8.03
N ASP A 24 -5.37 -16.82 -8.84
CA ASP A 24 -5.21 -17.95 -9.77
C ASP A 24 -4.40 -17.55 -11.01
N ASP A 25 -4.55 -16.30 -11.45
CA ASP A 25 -3.86 -15.73 -12.61
C ASP A 25 -3.41 -14.30 -12.28
N PRO A 26 -2.11 -14.06 -12.04
CA PRO A 26 -1.59 -12.73 -11.67
C PRO A 26 -1.81 -11.70 -12.77
N HIS A 27 -1.97 -12.09 -14.03
CA HIS A 27 -2.24 -11.16 -15.13
C HIS A 27 -3.68 -10.67 -15.16
N LYS A 28 -4.59 -11.29 -14.39
CA LYS A 28 -6.01 -10.90 -14.30
C LYS A 28 -6.36 -10.16 -13.03
N VAL A 29 -5.39 -9.91 -12.15
CA VAL A 29 -5.62 -9.16 -10.90
C VAL A 29 -5.86 -7.70 -11.22
N LYS A 30 -7.02 -7.19 -10.81
CA LYS A 30 -7.30 -5.75 -10.81
C LYS A 30 -6.95 -5.18 -9.44
N ILE A 31 -5.92 -4.35 -9.40
CA ILE A 31 -5.48 -3.67 -8.18
C ILE A 31 -6.29 -2.38 -8.03
N PRO A 32 -6.89 -2.11 -6.85
CA PRO A 32 -7.60 -0.86 -6.62
C PRO A 32 -6.64 0.32 -6.65
N LYS A 33 -7.13 1.50 -7.06
CA LYS A 33 -6.37 2.74 -6.89
C LYS A 33 -6.41 3.16 -5.42
N MET A 34 -5.25 3.52 -4.88
CA MET A 34 -5.12 4.08 -3.54
C MET A 34 -4.54 5.49 -3.65
N ARG A 35 -5.11 6.43 -2.90
CA ARG A 35 -4.68 7.83 -2.93
C ARG A 35 -4.67 8.47 -1.56
N PHE A 36 -3.70 9.33 -1.31
CA PHE A 36 -3.69 10.28 -0.21
C PHE A 36 -4.16 11.64 -0.70
N LEU A 37 -5.04 12.27 0.06
CA LEU A 37 -5.42 13.67 -0.11
C LEU A 37 -4.79 14.47 1.02
N PHE A 38 -3.86 15.36 0.67
CA PHE A 38 -3.21 16.26 1.62
C PHE A 38 -4.01 17.56 1.80
N ALA A 39 -3.77 18.24 2.92
CA ALA A 39 -4.52 19.43 3.32
C ALA A 39 -4.38 20.61 2.34
N ASP A 40 -3.30 20.66 1.57
CA ASP A 40 -3.05 21.67 0.53
C ASP A 40 -3.68 21.31 -0.83
N GLY A 41 -4.39 20.18 -0.90
CA GLY A 41 -5.06 19.69 -2.11
C GLY A 41 -4.19 18.78 -2.97
N LEU A 42 -2.94 18.48 -2.58
CA LEU A 42 -2.13 17.48 -3.28
C LEU A 42 -2.80 16.10 -3.18
N VAL A 43 -2.93 15.44 -4.33
CA VAL A 43 -3.38 14.06 -4.43
C VAL A 43 -2.20 13.18 -4.84
N LEU A 44 -1.75 12.33 -3.93
CA LEU A 44 -0.73 11.32 -4.22
C LEU A 44 -1.42 10.00 -4.55
N GLU A 45 -1.29 9.51 -5.78
CA GLU A 45 -1.69 8.14 -6.13
C GLU A 45 -0.55 7.20 -5.75
N VAL A 46 -0.83 6.18 -4.95
CA VAL A 46 0.20 5.22 -4.53
C VAL A 46 0.44 4.24 -5.69
N PRO A 47 1.69 4.05 -6.14
CA PRO A 47 2.01 3.08 -7.18
C PRO A 47 1.55 1.68 -6.80
N HIS A 48 1.12 0.86 -7.78
CA HIS A 48 0.53 -0.46 -7.51
C HIS A 48 1.43 -1.37 -6.64
N ILE A 49 2.76 -1.24 -6.77
CA ILE A 49 3.73 -1.99 -5.95
C ILE A 49 3.64 -1.69 -4.45
N GLY A 50 3.10 -0.53 -4.09
CA GLY A 50 2.82 -0.11 -2.71
C GLY A 50 1.40 -0.39 -2.24
N VAL A 51 0.49 -0.82 -3.13
CA VAL A 51 -0.93 -1.10 -2.80
C VAL A 51 -1.15 -2.57 -2.44
N ILE A 52 -0.30 -3.47 -2.91
CA ILE A 52 -0.40 -4.91 -2.66
C ILE A 52 0.91 -5.45 -2.09
N PHE A 53 0.79 -6.40 -1.16
CA PHE A 53 1.91 -7.16 -0.63
C PHE A 53 1.81 -8.61 -1.12
N ALA A 54 2.77 -9.07 -1.91
CA ALA A 54 2.80 -10.45 -2.39
C ALA A 54 3.40 -11.36 -1.32
N VAL A 55 2.59 -12.26 -0.77
CA VAL A 55 3.04 -13.26 0.23
C VAL A 55 3.72 -14.44 -0.44
N ASN A 56 3.12 -14.94 -1.53
CA ASN A 56 3.69 -15.98 -2.38
C ASN A 56 3.09 -15.87 -3.80
N SER A 57 3.35 -16.85 -4.67
CA SER A 57 2.89 -16.84 -6.06
C SER A 57 1.37 -16.87 -6.25
N THR A 58 0.58 -17.22 -5.23
CA THR A 58 -0.88 -17.36 -5.31
C THR A 58 -1.63 -16.57 -4.24
N VAL A 59 -0.94 -15.85 -3.35
CA VAL A 59 -1.55 -15.09 -2.26
C VAL A 59 -1.00 -13.67 -2.20
N VAL A 60 -1.91 -12.69 -2.17
CA VAL A 60 -1.59 -11.27 -1.99
C VAL A 60 -2.42 -10.68 -0.84
N CYS A 61 -1.89 -9.65 -0.19
CA CYS A 61 -2.54 -8.94 0.91
C CYS A 61 -2.69 -7.45 0.60
N LEU A 62 -3.68 -6.81 1.21
CA LEU A 62 -3.67 -5.36 1.34
C LEU A 62 -2.77 -4.98 2.53
N PRO A 63 -1.82 -4.04 2.36
CA PRO A 63 -0.85 -3.67 3.38
C PRO A 63 -1.43 -2.63 4.35
N PHE A 64 -2.59 -2.92 4.92
CA PHE A 64 -3.19 -2.14 6.00
C PHE A 64 -3.09 -2.93 7.30
N GLN A 65 -2.63 -2.24 8.34
CA GLN A 65 -2.56 -2.77 9.69
C GLN A 65 -3.12 -1.72 10.65
N VAL A 66 -3.85 -2.18 11.66
CA VAL A 66 -4.35 -1.33 12.74
C VAL A 66 -3.17 -0.87 13.59
N THR A 67 -3.04 0.44 13.76
CA THR A 67 -2.06 1.01 14.68
C THR A 67 -2.50 0.76 16.13
N PRO A 68 -1.55 0.54 17.07
CA PRO A 68 -1.89 0.36 18.47
C PRO A 68 -2.68 1.57 19.01
N PRO A 69 -3.60 1.37 19.98
CA PRO A 69 -4.46 2.44 20.50
C PRO A 69 -3.68 3.66 21.01
N GLU A 70 -2.50 3.45 21.58
CA GLU A 70 -1.60 4.49 22.06
C GLU A 70 -1.00 5.40 20.96
N GLY A 71 -1.09 5.01 19.68
CA GLY A 71 -0.54 5.77 18.55
C GLY A 71 -1.43 6.88 18.00
N GLY A 72 -2.72 6.91 18.38
CA GLY A 72 -3.71 7.85 17.85
C GLY A 72 -4.06 7.62 16.36
N ASP A 73 -4.73 8.61 15.74
CA ASP A 73 -5.20 8.58 14.34
C ASP A 73 -4.06 8.88 13.34
N GLN A 74 -2.91 8.23 13.53
CA GLN A 74 -1.75 8.39 12.67
C GLN A 74 -1.78 7.34 11.56
N VAL A 75 -1.54 7.79 10.33
CA VAL A 75 -1.26 6.89 9.20
C VAL A 75 0.25 6.77 9.04
N LEU A 76 0.75 5.53 9.07
CA LEU A 76 2.14 5.22 8.77
C LEU A 76 2.28 4.91 7.28
N PHE A 77 3.01 5.76 6.56
CA PHE A 77 3.36 5.54 5.16
C PHE A 77 4.72 4.82 5.08
N GLU A 78 4.69 3.50 5.12
CA GLU A 78 5.89 2.67 5.25
C GLU A 78 6.70 2.55 3.94
N ASN A 79 7.89 1.95 4.04
CA ASN A 79 8.82 1.74 2.92
C ASN A 79 8.15 1.10 1.69
N SER A 80 7.25 0.13 1.89
CA SER A 80 6.57 -0.54 0.78
C SER A 80 5.74 0.43 -0.06
N GLN A 81 5.01 1.35 0.57
CA GLN A 81 4.19 2.34 -0.11
C GLN A 81 5.02 3.46 -0.74
N GLN A 82 6.25 3.68 -0.27
CA GLN A 82 7.21 4.66 -0.80
C GLN A 82 7.96 4.16 -2.05
N LYS A 83 7.95 2.85 -2.35
CA LYS A 83 8.64 2.29 -3.52
C LYS A 83 8.21 3.00 -4.80
N THR A 84 9.18 3.25 -5.69
CA THR A 84 9.01 3.95 -6.98
C THR A 84 8.65 5.44 -6.87
N LEU A 85 8.52 5.97 -5.65
CA LEU A 85 8.40 7.40 -5.41
C LEU A 85 9.78 7.95 -5.04
N GLU A 86 10.14 9.08 -5.66
CA GLU A 86 11.17 9.95 -5.12
C GLU A 86 10.55 10.78 -4.00
N ILE A 87 11.19 10.79 -2.83
CA ILE A 87 10.76 11.62 -1.70
C ILE A 87 11.79 12.71 -1.48
N VAL A 88 11.38 13.94 -1.70
CA VAL A 88 12.23 15.12 -1.54
C VAL A 88 11.89 15.76 -0.21
N TYR A 89 12.90 15.92 0.65
CA TYR A 89 12.75 16.59 1.94
C TYR A 89 13.34 18.00 1.85
N ASP A 90 12.47 19.01 1.81
CA ASP A 90 12.87 20.41 1.94
C ASP A 90 12.80 20.80 3.42
N VAL A 91 13.87 20.48 4.14
CA VAL A 91 13.99 20.74 5.58
C VAL A 91 13.95 22.24 5.89
N ALA A 92 14.49 23.08 5.01
CA ALA A 92 14.52 24.54 5.22
C ALA A 92 13.12 25.15 5.11
N ALA A 93 12.29 24.68 4.17
CA ALA A 93 10.92 25.13 4.02
C ALA A 93 9.90 24.36 4.89
N GLY A 94 10.33 23.31 5.60
CA GLY A 94 9.45 22.46 6.41
C GLY A 94 8.47 21.66 5.56
N LYS A 95 8.88 21.20 4.37
CA LYS A 95 8.03 20.51 3.40
C LYS A 95 8.66 19.21 2.94
N PHE A 96 7.83 18.33 2.40
CA PHE A 96 8.28 17.21 1.59
C PHE A 96 7.47 17.16 0.30
N GLY A 97 8.01 16.52 -0.72
CA GLY A 97 7.37 16.33 -2.01
C GLY A 97 7.57 14.91 -2.53
N PHE A 98 6.74 14.54 -3.50
CA PHE A 98 6.77 13.24 -4.15
C PHE A 98 7.01 13.41 -5.65
N GLY A 99 7.97 12.67 -6.19
CA GLY A 99 8.14 12.43 -7.63
C GLY A 99 7.75 10.99 -7.96
N TYR A 100 7.14 10.76 -9.11
CA TYR A 100 6.89 9.40 -9.61
C TYR A 100 8.11 8.86 -10.35
N ASP A 101 8.17 7.54 -10.49
CA ASP A 101 9.22 6.81 -11.22
C ASP A 101 10.64 7.02 -10.65
N GLY A 102 10.73 7.22 -9.33
CA GLY A 102 11.99 7.30 -8.59
C GLY A 102 12.57 5.90 -8.35
N CYS A 103 13.77 5.62 -8.89
CA CYS A 103 14.41 4.30 -8.97
C CYS A 103 13.60 3.26 -9.77
N LYS A 104 14.16 2.88 -10.93
CA LYS A 104 13.61 1.88 -11.86
C LYS A 104 14.11 0.47 -11.54
#